data_AF-A0A6B2LP01-F1
#
_entry.id   AF-A0A6B2LP01-F1
#
_cell.length_a   1.000
_cell.length_b   1.000
_cell.length_c   1.000
_cell.angle_alpha   90.00
_cell.angle_beta   90.00
_cell.angle_gamma   90.00
#
_symmetry.space_group_name_H-M   'P 1'
#
loop_
_entity.id
_entity.type
_entity.pdbx_description
1 polymer ?
#
loop_
_entity_poly.entity_id
_entity_poly.type
_entity_poly.pdbx_seq_one_letter_code
_entity_poly.pdbx_strand_id
1 'polypeptide(L)'
;MHSSYSTTFTQNQQLRKLLKSTDTSYERLEFLGDTILEMIVTEYLFAANPSADEGFLTQRRISLVSNSVCSSVSTFLGLPSFILHRVSSLSLKMKADVFESTLAALYMTFGKELTSHFLIHSFMLFANSSTPTIN
;
A
#
# COMPACT_ATOMS: atom_id res chain seq x y z
N MET A 1 18.79 44.01 4.37
CA MET A 1 17.76 43.56 5.32
C MET A 1 17.43 42.11 5.01
N HIS A 2 18.31 41.22 5.46
CA HIS A 2 18.23 39.79 5.27
C HIS A 2 17.58 39.14 6.51
N SER A 3 16.90 38.03 6.27
CA SER A 3 16.83 36.89 7.19
C SER A 3 15.97 37.04 8.45
N SER A 4 14.65 36.89 8.32
CA SER A 4 13.81 36.54 9.49
C SER A 4 12.65 35.56 9.21
N TYR A 5 12.47 35.05 7.99
CA TYR A 5 11.35 34.14 7.68
C TYR A 5 11.73 32.65 7.58
N SER A 6 13.01 32.30 7.58
CA SER A 6 13.47 30.91 7.37
C SER A 6 13.71 30.11 8.66
N THR A 7 13.71 30.74 9.83
CA THR A 7 14.10 30.10 11.10
C THR A 7 12.94 29.62 11.97
N THR A 8 11.69 29.95 11.63
CA THR A 8 10.50 29.61 12.44
C THR A 8 9.91 28.22 12.19
N PHE A 9 10.38 27.50 11.16
CA PHE A 9 9.88 26.16 10.84
C PHE A 9 10.56 25.03 11.61
N THR A 10 11.76 25.25 12.16
CA THR A 10 12.56 24.15 12.72
C THR A 10 12.12 23.75 14.14
N GLN A 11 11.49 24.66 14.91
CA GLN A 11 11.28 24.49 16.36
C GLN A 11 9.82 24.35 16.83
N ASN A 12 8.82 24.39 15.95
CA ASN A 12 7.42 24.24 16.37
C ASN A 12 7.06 22.77 16.61
N GLN A 13 7.35 22.27 17.82
CA GLN A 13 6.99 20.93 18.30
C GLN A 13 5.47 20.68 18.18
N GLN A 14 4.64 21.72 18.34
CA GLN A 14 3.18 21.64 18.21
C GLN A 14 2.73 21.41 16.76
N LEU A 15 3.33 22.11 15.79
CA LEU A 15 3.09 21.86 14.36
C LEU A 15 3.59 20.48 13.95
N ARG A 16 4.75 20.04 14.47
CA ARG A 16 5.22 18.66 14.26
C ARG A 16 4.22 17.66 14.84
N LYS A 17 3.67 17.91 16.03
CA LYS A 17 2.68 17.02 16.68
C LYS A 17 1.36 16.95 15.89
N LEU A 18 0.91 18.06 15.32
CA LEU A 18 -0.29 18.13 14.48
C LEU A 18 -0.07 17.44 13.12
N LEU A 19 1.09 17.65 12.48
CA LEU A 19 1.47 16.89 11.27
C LEU A 19 1.67 15.40 11.56
N LYS A 20 2.18 15.05 12.76
CA LYS A 20 2.25 13.66 13.24
C LYS A 20 0.87 13.07 13.53
N SER A 21 -0.11 13.89 13.87
CA SER A 21 -1.48 13.45 14.15
C SER A 21 -2.23 13.05 12.87
N THR A 22 -1.89 13.67 11.74
CA THR A 22 -2.34 13.20 10.41
C THR A 22 -1.57 11.96 9.96
N ASP A 23 -0.27 11.88 10.26
CA ASP A 23 0.57 10.69 10.01
C ASP A 23 0.07 9.46 10.79
N THR A 24 -0.31 9.61 12.06
CA THR A 24 -0.74 8.49 12.90
C THR A 24 -2.03 7.84 12.42
N SER A 25 -2.89 8.56 11.69
CA SER A 25 -4.06 7.94 11.07
C SER A 25 -3.65 7.09 9.86
N TYR A 26 -2.69 7.56 9.05
CA TYR A 26 -2.18 6.80 7.92
C TYR A 26 -1.37 5.60 8.38
N GLU A 27 -0.47 5.75 9.35
CA GLU A 27 0.29 4.63 9.95
C GLU A 27 -0.64 3.54 10.53
N ARG A 28 -1.78 3.93 11.12
CA ARG A 28 -2.78 2.97 11.62
C ARG A 28 -3.54 2.25 10.50
N LEU A 29 -3.82 2.95 9.40
CA LEU A 29 -4.46 2.36 8.23
C LEU A 29 -3.48 1.45 7.48
N GLU A 30 -2.22 1.85 7.34
CA GLU A 30 -1.13 1.02 6.82
C GLU A 30 -1.02 -0.27 7.64
N PHE A 31 -0.91 -0.17 8.96
CA PHE A 31 -0.82 -1.33 9.84
C PHE A 31 -1.99 -2.31 9.68
N LEU A 32 -3.22 -1.80 9.62
CA LEU A 32 -4.40 -2.62 9.39
C LEU A 32 -4.40 -3.20 7.96
N GLY A 33 -4.00 -2.39 6.99
CA GLY A 33 -3.96 -2.72 5.57
C GLY A 33 -3.00 -3.83 5.23
N ASP A 34 -1.80 -3.80 5.82
CA ASP A 34 -0.77 -4.85 5.71
C ASP A 34 -1.33 -6.20 6.21
N THR A 35 -1.95 -6.22 7.38
CA THR A 35 -2.58 -7.44 7.92
C THR A 35 -3.69 -7.97 7.00
N ILE A 36 -4.54 -7.07 6.45
CA ILE A 36 -5.62 -7.44 5.54
C ILE A 36 -5.06 -8.01 4.22
N LEU A 37 -4.03 -7.37 3.67
CA LEU A 37 -3.33 -7.81 2.48
C LEU A 37 -2.75 -9.21 2.67
N GLU A 38 -1.99 -9.43 3.74
CA GLU A 38 -1.41 -10.73 4.07
C GLU A 38 -2.47 -11.81 4.23
N MET A 39 -3.56 -11.52 4.94
CA MET A 39 -4.66 -12.45 5.15
C MET A 39 -5.32 -12.86 3.83
N ILE A 40 -5.75 -11.90 3.01
CA ILE A 40 -6.45 -12.19 1.76
C ILE A 40 -5.54 -12.94 0.78
N VAL A 41 -4.27 -12.54 0.66
CA VAL A 41 -3.31 -13.24 -0.21
C VAL A 41 -3.07 -14.66 0.29
N THR A 42 -2.97 -14.86 1.60
CA THR A 42 -2.83 -16.20 2.20
C THR A 42 -4.04 -17.07 1.88
N GLU A 43 -5.26 -16.56 2.09
CA GLU A 43 -6.50 -17.29 1.78
C GLU A 43 -6.60 -17.65 0.30
N TYR A 44 -6.26 -16.71 -0.59
CA TYR A 44 -6.25 -16.94 -2.03
C TYR A 44 -5.24 -18.02 -2.43
N LEU A 45 -4.01 -17.95 -1.94
CA LEU A 45 -2.97 -18.95 -2.24
C LEU A 45 -3.35 -20.34 -1.72
N PHE A 46 -3.89 -20.40 -0.51
CA PHE A 46 -4.35 -21.66 0.09
C PHE A 46 -5.45 -22.31 -0.76
N ALA A 47 -6.45 -21.54 -1.19
CA ALA A 47 -7.54 -22.06 -2.01
C ALA A 47 -7.10 -22.40 -3.44
N ALA A 48 -6.21 -21.61 -4.04
CA ALA A 48 -5.75 -21.78 -5.41
C ALA A 48 -4.71 -22.91 -5.56
N ASN A 49 -4.04 -23.33 -4.48
CA ASN A 49 -2.99 -24.34 -4.51
C ASN A 49 -3.20 -25.47 -3.48
N PRO A 50 -4.26 -26.31 -3.61
CA PRO A 50 -4.63 -27.32 -2.59
C PRO A 50 -3.56 -28.38 -2.29
N SER A 51 -2.65 -28.63 -3.24
CA SER A 51 -1.59 -29.63 -3.13
C SER A 51 -0.22 -29.03 -2.77
N ALA A 52 -0.12 -27.71 -2.60
CA ALA A 52 1.14 -27.07 -2.28
C ALA A 52 1.50 -27.23 -0.79
N ASP A 53 2.79 -27.34 -0.50
CA ASP A 53 3.30 -27.31 0.86
C ASP A 53 3.37 -25.88 1.43
N GLU A 54 3.50 -25.80 2.76
CA GLU A 54 3.60 -24.54 3.50
C GLU A 54 4.78 -23.65 3.02
N GLY A 55 5.91 -24.26 2.65
CA GLY A 55 7.10 -23.56 2.20
C GLY A 55 6.86 -22.83 0.88
N PHE A 56 6.21 -23.49 -0.07
CA PHE A 56 5.79 -22.90 -1.33
C PHE A 56 4.79 -21.76 -1.12
N LEU A 57 3.76 -21.98 -0.30
CA LEU A 57 2.73 -20.97 -0.01
C LEU A 57 3.35 -19.72 0.65
N THR A 58 4.27 -19.93 1.59
CA THR A 58 4.98 -18.84 2.29
C THR A 58 5.84 -18.03 1.35
N GLN A 59 6.63 -18.68 0.47
CA GLN A 59 7.46 -17.99 -0.52
C GLN A 59 6.61 -17.18 -1.49
N ARG A 60 5.49 -17.74 -1.96
CA ARG A 60 4.55 -17.05 -2.84
C ARG A 60 3.92 -15.84 -2.16
N ARG A 61 3.49 -15.99 -0.90
CA ARG A 61 2.95 -14.87 -0.12
C ARG A 61 3.97 -13.74 0.00
N ILE A 62 5.18 -14.04 0.47
CA ILE A 62 6.26 -13.05 0.65
C ILE A 62 6.51 -12.27 -0.65
N SER A 63 6.54 -12.96 -1.79
CA SER A 63 6.72 -12.30 -3.09
C SER A 63 5.56 -11.36 -3.43
N LEU A 64 4.32 -11.81 -3.24
CA LEU A 64 3.12 -11.06 -3.62
C LEU A 64 2.84 -9.85 -2.72
N VAL A 65 3.10 -9.96 -1.42
CA VAL A 65 2.88 -8.86 -0.45
C VAL A 65 4.10 -7.93 -0.30
N SER A 66 5.15 -8.15 -1.09
CA SER A 66 6.34 -7.32 -1.01
C SER A 66 6.06 -5.85 -1.39
N ASN A 67 6.72 -4.92 -0.70
CA ASN A 67 6.62 -3.48 -1.00
C ASN A 67 6.87 -3.15 -2.48
N SER A 68 7.70 -3.94 -3.17
CA SER A 68 7.97 -3.76 -4.61
C SER A 68 6.73 -4.03 -5.46
N VAL A 69 6.04 -5.15 -5.20
CA VAL A 69 4.79 -5.51 -5.89
C VAL A 69 3.69 -4.52 -5.51
N CYS A 70 3.50 -4.24 -4.22
CA CYS A 70 2.50 -3.28 -3.75
C CYS A 70 2.71 -1.89 -4.35
N SER A 71 3.96 -1.38 -4.39
CA SER A 71 4.30 -0.11 -5.04
C SER A 71 3.98 -0.11 -6.54
N SER A 72 4.25 -1.22 -7.22
CA SER A 72 4.01 -1.35 -8.66
C SER A 72 2.51 -1.37 -8.96
N VAL A 73 1.74 -2.15 -8.21
CA VAL A 73 0.27 -2.20 -8.31
C VAL A 73 -0.34 -0.85 -7.96
N SER A 74 0.11 -0.21 -6.87
CA SER A 74 -0.29 1.15 -6.48
C SER A 74 -0.12 2.15 -7.62
N THR A 75 1.06 2.13 -8.24
CA THR A 75 1.40 3.01 -9.37
C THR A 75 0.52 2.69 -10.59
N PHE A 76 0.32 1.41 -10.90
CA PHE A 76 -0.55 0.97 -11.99
C PHE A 76 -2.00 1.44 -11.83
N LEU A 77 -2.51 1.41 -10.59
CA LEU A 77 -3.85 1.91 -10.25
C LEU A 77 -3.95 3.44 -10.18
N GLY A 78 -2.82 4.16 -10.30
CA GLY A 78 -2.79 5.62 -10.19
C GLY A 78 -3.02 6.16 -8.78
N LEU A 79 -2.95 5.32 -7.75
CA LEU A 79 -3.15 5.73 -6.35
C LEU A 79 -2.19 6.84 -5.89
N PRO A 80 -0.90 6.84 -6.29
CA PRO A 80 0.05 7.87 -5.88
C PRO A 80 -0.39 9.31 -6.19
N SER A 81 -1.20 9.51 -7.23
CA SER A 81 -1.70 10.82 -7.65
C SER A 81 -2.71 11.45 -6.67
N PHE A 82 -3.29 10.66 -5.77
CA PHE A 82 -4.24 11.14 -4.76
C PHE A 82 -3.57 11.51 -3.43
N ILE A 83 -2.28 11.27 -3.29
CA ILE A 83 -1.54 11.57 -2.06
C ILE A 83 -1.14 13.03 -2.05
N LEU A 84 -1.56 13.76 -1.03
CA LEU A 84 -1.03 15.09 -0.76
C LEU A 84 0.34 14.96 -0.08
N HIS A 85 1.41 15.15 -0.86
CA HIS A 85 2.78 15.13 -0.35
C HIS A 85 3.55 16.39 -0.72
N ARG A 86 4.59 16.71 0.06
CA ARG A 86 5.48 17.86 -0.17
C ARG A 86 6.80 17.49 -0.86
N VAL A 87 7.03 16.19 -1.09
CA VAL A 87 8.24 15.67 -1.75
C VAL A 87 8.13 15.76 -3.27
N SER A 88 9.24 15.78 -3.99
CA SER A 88 9.24 15.83 -5.46
C SER A 88 8.83 14.52 -6.12
N SER A 89 9.07 13.39 -5.44
CA SER A 89 8.68 12.06 -5.88
C SER A 89 8.42 11.16 -4.68
N LEU A 90 7.50 10.21 -4.83
CA LEU A 90 7.16 9.25 -3.79
C LEU A 90 8.12 8.08 -3.80
N SER A 91 8.57 7.69 -2.61
CA SER A 91 9.40 6.50 -2.42
C SER A 91 8.62 5.21 -2.69
N LEU A 92 9.34 4.11 -2.90
CA LEU A 92 8.74 2.78 -3.07
C LEU A 92 7.87 2.40 -1.86
N LYS A 93 8.36 2.64 -0.63
CA LYS A 93 7.59 2.36 0.59
C LYS A 93 6.32 3.21 0.65
N MET A 94 6.41 4.53 0.44
CA MET A 94 5.23 5.40 0.42
C MET A 94 4.14 4.96 -0.55
N LYS A 95 4.52 4.44 -1.73
CA LYS A 95 3.55 3.91 -2.70
C LYS A 95 2.89 2.61 -2.22
N ALA A 96 3.65 1.74 -1.55
CA ALA A 96 3.12 0.53 -0.91
C ALA A 96 2.19 0.89 0.25
N ASP A 97 2.58 1.81 1.13
CA ASP A 97 1.81 2.24 2.31
C ASP A 97 0.44 2.77 1.90
N VAL A 98 0.37 3.46 0.77
CA VAL A 98 -0.89 4.01 0.25
C VAL A 98 -1.79 2.92 -0.31
N PHE A 99 -1.22 1.89 -0.92
CA PHE A 99 -1.98 0.72 -1.33
C PHE A 99 -2.56 -0.01 -0.11
N GLU A 100 -1.74 -0.28 0.90
CA GLU A 100 -2.14 -0.90 2.18
C GLU A 100 -3.23 -0.07 2.88
N SER A 101 -3.02 1.24 3.04
CA SER A 101 -4.00 2.14 3.64
C SER A 101 -5.32 2.19 2.85
N THR A 102 -5.26 2.09 1.53
CA THR A 102 -6.46 2.00 0.68
C THR A 102 -7.22 0.69 0.94
N LEU A 103 -6.52 -0.43 1.07
CA LEU A 103 -7.13 -1.72 1.43
C LEU A 103 -7.81 -1.65 2.80
N ALA A 104 -7.18 -1.03 3.79
CA ALA A 104 -7.80 -0.81 5.10
C ALA A 104 -9.08 0.02 4.99
N ALA A 105 -9.05 1.13 4.25
CA ALA A 105 -10.22 1.97 4.04
C ALA A 105 -11.37 1.22 3.33
N LEU A 106 -11.05 0.44 2.29
CA LEU A 106 -12.02 -0.41 1.60
C LEU A 106 -12.62 -1.46 2.53
N TYR A 107 -11.79 -2.13 3.31
CA TYR A 107 -12.25 -3.15 4.27
C TYR A 107 -13.17 -2.57 5.33
N MET A 108 -12.81 -1.40 5.89
CA MET A 108 -13.65 -0.72 6.88
C MET A 108 -14.98 -0.25 6.30
N THR A 109 -15.01 0.13 5.02
CA THR A 109 -16.20 0.71 4.38
C THR A 109 -17.12 -0.37 3.80
N PHE A 110 -16.55 -1.39 3.16
CA PHE A 110 -17.29 -2.36 2.34
C PHE A 110 -17.14 -3.80 2.82
N GLY A 111 -16.32 -4.05 3.84
CA GLY A 111 -16.09 -5.39 4.39
C GLY A 111 -15.14 -6.25 3.54
N LYS A 112 -14.91 -7.47 4.03
CA LYS A 112 -13.91 -8.39 3.49
C LYS A 112 -14.14 -8.77 2.03
N GLU A 113 -15.37 -9.11 1.66
CA GLU A 113 -15.67 -9.71 0.35
C GLU A 113 -15.31 -8.79 -0.81
N LEU A 114 -15.73 -7.51 -0.73
CA LEU A 114 -15.40 -6.52 -1.76
C LEU A 114 -13.90 -6.22 -1.79
N THR A 115 -13.26 -6.10 -0.62
CA THR A 115 -11.81 -5.86 -0.54
C THR A 115 -11.02 -7.02 -1.13
N SER A 116 -11.42 -8.26 -0.88
CA SER A 116 -10.82 -9.45 -1.49
C SER A 116 -10.95 -9.43 -3.01
N HIS A 117 -12.15 -9.14 -3.52
CA HIS A 117 -12.37 -9.04 -4.96
C HIS A 117 -11.49 -7.95 -5.58
N PHE A 118 -11.47 -6.75 -4.98
CA PHE A 118 -10.65 -5.64 -5.45
C PHE A 118 -9.15 -5.99 -5.48
N LEU A 119 -8.62 -6.59 -4.40
CA LEU A 119 -7.21 -6.92 -4.29
C LEU A 119 -6.79 -7.96 -5.34
N ILE A 120 -7.51 -9.07 -5.44
CA ILE A 120 -7.19 -10.14 -6.39
C ILE A 120 -7.32 -9.64 -7.83
N HIS A 121 -8.38 -8.89 -8.13
CA HIS A 121 -8.57 -8.32 -9.47
C HIS A 121 -7.45 -7.32 -9.83
N SER A 122 -7.02 -6.49 -8.88
CA SER A 122 -5.91 -5.55 -9.08
C SER A 122 -4.60 -6.26 -9.40
N PHE A 123 -4.29 -7.34 -8.68
CA PHE A 123 -3.11 -8.16 -8.96
C PHE A 123 -3.18 -8.87 -10.32
N MET A 124 -4.36 -9.39 -10.69
CA MET A 124 -4.57 -10.03 -11.99
C MET A 124 -4.42 -9.05 -13.15
N LEU A 125 -5.03 -7.86 -13.06
CA LEU A 125 -4.88 -6.82 -14.08
C LEU A 125 -3.43 -6.38 -14.23
N PHE A 126 -2.73 -6.17 -13.10
CA PHE A 126 -1.32 -5.81 -13.11
C PHE A 126 -0.46 -6.89 -13.78
N ALA A 127 -0.66 -8.16 -13.42
CA ALA A 127 0.06 -9.28 -14.01
C ALA A 127 -0.15 -9.37 -15.53
N ASN A 128 -1.39 -9.22 -16.00
CA ASN A 128 -1.73 -9.26 -17.43
C ASN A 128 -1.18 -8.06 -18.22
N SER A 129 -1.05 -6.89 -17.58
CA SER A 129 -0.42 -5.70 -18.18
C SER A 129 1.11 -5.78 -18.24
N SER A 130 1.71 -6.63 -17.41
CA SER A 130 3.16 -6.77 -17.28
C SER A 130 3.74 -7.84 -18.21
N THR A 131 2.88 -8.72 -18.76
CA THR A 131 3.26 -9.63 -19.85
C THR A 131 3.25 -8.88 -21.17
N PRO A 132 4.40 -8.70 -21.86
CA PRO A 132 4.39 -8.11 -23.18
C PRO A 132 3.62 -9.05 -24.10
N THR A 133 2.55 -8.56 -24.71
CA THR A 133 1.91 -9.20 -25.85
C THR A 133 2.98 -9.48 -26.89
N ILE A 134 3.31 -10.76 -27.11
CA ILE A 134 4.15 -11.19 -28.21
C ILE A 134 3.33 -10.94 -29.48
N ASN A 135 3.62 -9.82 -30.15
CA ASN A 135 3.24 -9.57 -31.55
C ASN A 135 4.41 -9.97 -32.46
#